data_AF-A0A9D9DBA1-F1
#
_entry.id   AF-A0A9D9DBA1-F1
#
_cell.length_a   1.000
_cell.length_b   1.000
_cell.length_c   1.000
_cell.angle_alpha   90.00
_cell.angle_beta   90.00
_cell.angle_gamma   90.00
#
_symmetry.space_group_name_H-M   'P 1'
#
loop_
_entity.id
_entity.type
_entity.pdbx_description
1 polymer ?
#
loop_
_entity_poly.entity_id
_entity_poly.type
_entity_poly.pdbx_seq_one_letter_code
_entity_poly.pdbx_strand_id
1 'polypeptide(L)'
;MGKHLQESIMHQVKTLAAAAALLCSTALSSPAVWAAEDAAQGAEHNILIAYFTWADNTTAADPASVDVDATTSASLLVPGNAARLAAWIQEEVGGTLYSIKVTEPYSSDYNICLDRAADERDHGIRPEIEPGPENFNSFDIVFLGYPNWWYSLPMAVESFVAEHDFSGKTVIPFCTHGTGGLARSLIDLEALLPEDCTLLKPIGI
;
A
#
# COMPACT_ATOMS: atom_id res chain seq x y z
N MET A 1 -19.59 -2.62 -1.32
CA MET A 1 -19.16 -2.32 0.06
C MET A 1 -20.30 -1.65 0.81
N GLY A 2 -20.72 -2.14 1.98
CA GLY A 2 -21.77 -1.52 2.80
C GLY A 2 -21.24 -0.36 3.66
N LYS A 3 -22.08 0.64 3.98
CA LYS A 3 -21.67 1.84 4.76
C LYS A 3 -20.96 1.52 6.08
N HIS A 4 -21.45 0.52 6.82
CA HIS A 4 -20.85 0.12 8.09
C HIS A 4 -19.43 -0.43 7.98
N LEU A 5 -19.13 -1.14 6.88
CA LEU A 5 -17.78 -1.64 6.64
C LEU A 5 -16.83 -0.45 6.41
N GLN A 6 -17.24 0.51 5.58
CA GLN A 6 -16.47 1.73 5.33
C GLN A 6 -16.21 2.51 6.63
N GLU A 7 -17.22 2.74 7.46
CA GLU A 7 -17.06 3.43 8.76
C GLU A 7 -16.06 2.73 9.68
N SER A 8 -16.13 1.39 9.78
CA SER A 8 -15.19 0.60 10.58
C SER A 8 -13.76 0.72 10.07
N ILE A 9 -13.56 0.72 8.75
CA ILE A 9 -12.24 0.88 8.13
C ILE A 9 -11.68 2.27 8.44
N MET A 10 -12.50 3.32 8.29
CA MET A 10 -12.06 4.69 8.57
C MET A 10 -11.66 4.88 10.03
N HIS A 11 -12.34 4.20 10.96
CA HIS A 11 -11.93 4.21 12.37
C HIS A 11 -10.55 3.55 12.61
N GLN A 12 -10.26 2.44 11.94
CA GLN A 12 -8.95 1.81 11.99
C GLN A 12 -7.87 2.70 11.38
N VAL A 13 -8.14 3.31 10.22
CA VAL A 13 -7.24 4.26 9.54
C VAL A 13 -6.85 5.40 10.48
N LYS A 14 -7.81 6.04 11.16
CA LYS A 14 -7.54 7.10 12.14
C LYS A 14 -6.62 6.65 13.26
N THR A 15 -6.90 5.47 13.81
CA THR A 15 -6.18 4.94 14.96
C THR A 15 -4.73 4.61 14.57
N LEU A 16 -4.53 4.01 13.40
CA LEU A 16 -3.20 3.68 12.88
C LEU A 16 -2.40 4.92 12.48
N ALA A 17 -3.03 5.89 11.83
CA ALA A 17 -2.38 7.15 11.49
C ALA A 17 -1.93 7.93 12.75
N ALA A 18 -2.79 7.98 13.77
CA ALA A 18 -2.45 8.62 15.04
C ALA A 18 -1.30 7.88 15.76
N ALA A 19 -1.28 6.55 15.73
CA ALA A 19 -0.20 5.75 16.29
C ALA A 19 1.14 5.99 15.55
N ALA A 20 1.11 6.03 14.22
CA ALA A 20 2.28 6.31 13.39
C ALA A 20 2.86 7.71 13.67
N ALA A 21 2.00 8.73 13.75
CA ALA A 21 2.42 10.09 14.10
C ALA A 21 3.07 10.17 15.49
N LEU A 22 2.53 9.45 16.48
CA LEU A 22 3.10 9.40 17.82
C LEU A 22 4.49 8.76 17.82
N LEU A 23 4.68 7.64 17.10
CA LEU A 23 5.96 6.95 16.99
C LEU A 23 7.03 7.86 16.37
N CYS A 24 6.69 8.54 15.28
CA CYS A 24 7.59 9.47 14.60
C CYS A 24 7.97 10.65 15.52
N SER A 25 7.03 11.15 16.33
CA SER A 25 7.30 12.21 17.31
C SER A 25 8.24 11.78 18.45
N THR A 26 8.13 10.52 18.90
CA THR A 26 8.99 9.99 19.97
C THR A 26 10.43 9.70 19.51
N ALA A 27 10.62 9.31 18.25
CA ALA A 27 11.93 9.03 17.67
C ALA A 27 12.81 10.29 17.55
N LEU A 28 12.20 11.47 17.43
CA LEU A 28 12.91 12.77 17.34
C LEU A 28 13.36 13.32 18.70
N SER A 29 12.87 12.78 19.82
CA SER A 29 13.19 13.30 21.16
C SER A 29 14.41 12.60 21.78
N SER A 30 15.60 13.19 21.61
CA SER A 30 16.78 12.88 22.45
C SER A 30 16.66 13.53 23.85
N PRO A 31 17.32 12.98 24.91
CA PRO A 31 17.24 13.55 26.24
C PRO A 31 18.22 14.73 26.38
N ALA A 32 17.81 15.91 25.95
CA ALA A 32 18.51 17.16 26.26
C ALA A 32 17.56 18.15 26.95
N VAL A 33 17.76 18.22 28.28
CA VAL A 33 17.56 19.33 29.24
C VAL A 33 16.64 20.49 28.83
N TRP A 34 15.69 20.76 29.74
CA TRP A 34 14.79 21.91 29.91
C TRP A 34 15.06 23.18 29.09
N ALA A 35 14.12 23.54 28.22
CA ALA A 35 13.70 24.93 28.01
C ALA A 35 12.32 24.99 27.34
N ALA A 36 11.42 25.73 27.99
CA ALA A 36 10.21 26.39 27.49
C ALA A 36 9.06 25.54 26.90
N GLU A 37 7.97 25.51 27.68
CA GLU A 37 6.60 25.50 27.14
C GLU A 37 6.43 26.64 26.14
N ASP A 38 6.18 26.27 24.87
CA ASP A 38 5.09 26.75 24.01
C ASP A 38 5.51 26.62 22.53
N ALA A 39 5.26 25.44 21.96
CA ALA A 39 5.20 25.20 20.52
C ALA A 39 4.33 23.96 20.27
N ALA A 40 3.06 24.04 20.64
CA ALA A 40 2.04 23.19 20.06
C ALA A 40 1.79 23.64 18.62
N GLN A 41 2.68 23.23 17.71
CA GLN A 41 2.44 23.20 16.27
C GLN A 41 2.78 21.78 15.81
N GLY A 42 1.73 21.03 15.46
CA GLY A 42 1.81 19.62 15.13
C GLY A 42 2.87 19.35 14.08
N ALA A 43 3.70 18.33 14.29
CA ALA A 43 4.51 17.78 13.23
C ALA A 43 3.55 17.26 12.15
N GLU A 44 3.39 18.02 11.07
CA GLU A 44 2.72 17.59 9.85
C GLU A 44 3.59 16.46 9.27
N HIS A 45 3.30 15.21 9.65
CA HIS A 45 4.00 14.06 9.09
C HIS A 45 3.67 13.93 7.60
N ASN A 46 4.69 13.77 6.77
CA ASN A 46 4.48 13.61 5.35
C ASN A 46 4.02 12.18 5.08
N ILE A 47 2.76 12.03 4.66
CA ILE A 47 2.13 10.74 4.39
C ILE A 47 2.17 10.45 2.88
N LEU A 48 2.71 9.28 2.52
CA LEU A 48 2.54 8.67 1.21
C LEU A 48 1.48 7.57 1.29
N ILE A 49 0.58 7.53 0.32
CA ILE A 49 -0.40 6.46 0.12
C ILE A 49 -0.08 5.83 -1.24
N ALA A 50 0.86 4.89 -1.22
CA ALA A 50 1.28 4.14 -2.40
C ALA A 50 0.40 2.90 -2.55
N TYR A 51 -0.08 2.59 -3.76
CA TYR A 51 -0.86 1.38 -3.98
C TYR A 51 -0.61 0.77 -5.36
N PHE A 52 -0.73 -0.55 -5.44
CA PHE A 52 -0.85 -1.28 -6.69
C PHE A 52 -2.29 -1.75 -6.88
N THR A 53 -2.83 -1.60 -8.09
CA THR A 53 -4.10 -2.22 -8.49
C THR A 53 -4.01 -2.70 -9.93
N TRP A 54 -4.64 -3.84 -10.24
CA TRP A 54 -4.60 -4.39 -11.60
C TRP A 54 -5.28 -3.48 -12.62
N ALA A 55 -6.38 -2.81 -12.24
CA ALA A 55 -7.08 -1.83 -13.07
C ALA A 55 -6.18 -0.71 -13.65
N ASP A 56 -5.15 -0.28 -12.91
CA ASP A 56 -4.21 0.76 -13.36
C ASP A 56 -3.03 0.19 -14.14
N ASN A 57 -2.86 -1.13 -14.09
CA ASN A 57 -1.72 -1.90 -14.57
C ASN A 57 -2.11 -2.88 -15.69
N THR A 58 -3.20 -2.61 -16.39
CA THR A 58 -3.72 -3.45 -17.48
C THR A 58 -4.09 -2.60 -18.67
N THR A 59 -3.94 -3.16 -19.87
CA THR A 59 -4.56 -2.56 -21.06
C THR A 59 -6.02 -3.01 -21.13
N ALA A 60 -6.96 -2.06 -21.21
CA ALA A 60 -8.39 -2.37 -21.21
C ALA A 60 -8.74 -3.45 -22.25
N ALA A 61 -9.18 -4.63 -21.79
CA ALA A 61 -10.02 -5.49 -22.61
C ALA A 61 -11.45 -4.94 -22.57
N ASP A 62 -12.23 -5.32 -23.59
CA ASP A 62 -13.67 -5.10 -23.65
C ASP A 62 -14.31 -5.33 -22.26
N PRO A 63 -15.03 -4.36 -21.67
CA PRO A 63 -15.73 -4.54 -20.40
C PRO A 63 -16.64 -5.78 -20.35
N ALA A 64 -17.08 -6.29 -21.50
CA ALA A 64 -17.85 -7.53 -21.63
C ALA A 64 -17.03 -8.82 -21.45
N SER A 65 -15.70 -8.73 -21.42
CA SER A 65 -14.76 -9.85 -21.21
C SER A 65 -14.22 -9.95 -19.77
N VAL A 66 -14.65 -9.05 -18.88
CA VAL A 66 -14.24 -9.06 -17.47
C VAL A 66 -14.87 -10.26 -16.78
N ASP A 67 -14.04 -11.25 -16.42
CA ASP A 67 -14.47 -12.40 -15.64
C ASP A 67 -15.04 -11.94 -14.28
N VAL A 68 -16.12 -12.60 -13.83
CA VAL A 68 -16.71 -12.36 -12.51
C VAL A 68 -15.70 -12.62 -11.38
N ASP A 69 -14.76 -13.55 -11.56
CA ASP A 69 -13.72 -13.84 -10.57
C ASP A 69 -12.66 -12.73 -10.49
N ALA A 70 -12.43 -12.01 -11.60
CA ALA A 70 -11.58 -10.82 -11.67
C ALA A 70 -12.14 -9.63 -10.88
N THR A 71 -13.41 -9.68 -10.43
CA THR A 71 -14.03 -8.63 -9.62
C THR A 71 -13.69 -8.73 -8.12
N THR A 72 -13.07 -9.83 -7.69
CA THR A 72 -12.73 -10.07 -6.28
C THR A 72 -11.24 -9.86 -6.02
N SER A 73 -10.90 -9.10 -4.96
CA SER A 73 -9.53 -8.61 -4.63
C SER A 73 -8.92 -7.70 -5.70
N ALA A 74 -8.46 -8.24 -6.82
CA ALA A 74 -7.63 -7.57 -7.82
C ALA A 74 -8.38 -6.49 -8.62
N SER A 75 -9.66 -6.72 -8.89
CA SER A 75 -10.61 -5.84 -9.60
C SER A 75 -10.07 -5.16 -10.84
N LEU A 76 -10.49 -5.64 -12.01
CA LEU A 76 -10.38 -4.91 -13.29
C LEU A 76 -11.32 -3.70 -13.39
N LEU A 77 -12.32 -3.59 -12.51
CA LEU A 77 -13.21 -2.43 -12.50
C LEU A 77 -12.44 -1.19 -12.08
N VAL A 78 -12.61 -0.10 -12.82
CA VAL A 78 -12.02 1.21 -12.53
C VAL A 78 -12.99 2.03 -11.67
N PRO A 79 -12.56 2.62 -10.54
CA PRO A 79 -11.27 2.39 -9.87
C PRO A 79 -11.21 1.01 -9.21
N GLY A 80 -10.03 0.38 -9.24
CA GLY A 80 -9.79 -0.91 -8.61
C GLY A 80 -9.95 -0.87 -7.10
N ASN A 81 -10.13 -2.02 -6.44
CA ASN A 81 -10.45 -2.06 -5.00
C ASN A 81 -9.36 -1.39 -4.15
N ALA A 82 -8.08 -1.66 -4.44
CA ALA A 82 -6.97 -1.04 -3.73
C ALA A 82 -6.92 0.48 -3.95
N ALA A 83 -7.18 0.94 -5.19
CA ALA A 83 -7.27 2.37 -5.49
C ALA A 83 -8.43 3.06 -4.74
N ARG A 84 -9.58 2.39 -4.63
CA ARG A 84 -10.73 2.90 -3.86
C ARG A 84 -10.41 3.03 -2.37
N LEU A 85 -9.75 2.02 -1.80
CA LEU A 85 -9.33 2.07 -0.41
C LEU A 85 -8.28 3.15 -0.18
N ALA A 86 -7.32 3.29 -1.10
CA ALA A 86 -6.31 4.35 -1.06
C ALA A 86 -6.94 5.75 -1.07
N ALA A 87 -7.96 5.97 -1.91
CA ALA A 87 -8.72 7.22 -1.95
C ALA A 87 -9.44 7.49 -0.62
N TRP A 88 -10.08 6.49 -0.01
CA TRP A 88 -10.71 6.66 1.31
C TRP A 88 -9.70 6.96 2.42
N ILE A 89 -8.53 6.32 2.40
CA ILE A 89 -7.44 6.62 3.32
C ILE A 89 -7.03 8.09 3.14
N GLN A 90 -6.81 8.53 1.90
CA GLN A 90 -6.43 9.92 1.61
C GLN A 90 -7.48 10.93 2.07
N GLU A 91 -8.77 10.65 1.84
CA GLU A 91 -9.86 11.50 2.32
C GLU A 91 -9.84 11.67 3.85
N GLU A 92 -9.37 10.65 4.57
CA GLU A 92 -9.38 10.64 6.03
C GLU A 92 -8.10 11.22 6.66
N VAL A 93 -6.93 10.99 6.06
CA VAL A 93 -5.63 11.37 6.66
C VAL A 93 -4.85 12.41 5.84
N GLY A 94 -5.34 12.76 4.65
CA GLY A 94 -4.59 13.58 3.70
C GLY A 94 -3.42 12.81 3.06
N GLY A 95 -2.38 13.54 2.68
CA GLY A 95 -1.17 12.95 2.10
C GLY A 95 -1.18 12.79 0.57
N THR A 96 -0.07 12.28 0.06
CA THR A 96 0.19 12.11 -1.38
C THR A 96 -0.27 10.73 -1.83
N LEU A 97 -1.20 10.68 -2.78
CA LEU A 97 -1.65 9.44 -3.41
C LEU A 97 -0.72 9.08 -4.57
N TYR A 98 -0.24 7.84 -4.62
CA TYR A 98 0.67 7.36 -5.67
C TYR A 98 0.26 5.96 -6.15
N SER A 99 0.01 5.80 -7.45
CA SER A 99 -0.29 4.51 -8.08
C SER A 99 1.00 3.89 -8.59
N ILE A 100 1.38 2.73 -8.04
CA ILE A 100 2.53 1.92 -8.47
C ILE A 100 2.15 1.27 -9.80
N LYS A 101 2.91 1.58 -10.85
CA LYS A 101 2.66 1.12 -12.21
C LYS A 101 3.83 0.37 -12.78
N VAL A 102 3.59 -0.80 -13.37
CA VAL A 102 4.58 -1.51 -14.17
C VAL A 102 4.77 -0.82 -15.53
N THR A 103 5.99 -0.84 -16.07
CA THR A 103 6.25 -0.31 -17.41
C THR A 103 5.64 -1.19 -18.51
N GLU A 104 5.53 -2.50 -18.26
CA GLU A 104 4.84 -3.48 -19.10
C GLU A 104 3.54 -3.95 -18.44
N PRO A 105 2.37 -3.43 -18.85
CA PRO A 105 1.07 -3.78 -18.26
C PRO A 105 0.78 -5.29 -18.28
N TYR A 106 0.09 -5.76 -17.25
CA TYR A 106 -0.45 -7.11 -17.23
C TYR A 106 -1.56 -7.26 -18.28
N SER A 107 -1.79 -8.50 -18.71
CA SER A 107 -2.95 -8.83 -19.52
C SER A 107 -4.23 -8.49 -18.77
N SER A 108 -5.28 -8.11 -19.50
CA SER A 108 -6.64 -8.00 -18.97
C SER A 108 -7.38 -9.35 -18.97
N ASP A 109 -6.82 -10.37 -19.62
CA ASP A 109 -7.26 -11.75 -19.44
C ASP A 109 -6.82 -12.25 -18.06
N TYR A 110 -7.78 -12.74 -17.27
CA TYR A 110 -7.57 -13.17 -15.89
C TYR A 110 -6.54 -14.29 -15.77
N ASN A 111 -6.63 -15.32 -16.61
CA ASN A 111 -5.73 -16.47 -16.52
C ASN A 111 -4.31 -16.07 -16.92
N ILE A 112 -4.17 -15.31 -18.02
CA ILE A 112 -2.85 -14.84 -18.48
C ILE A 112 -2.20 -13.91 -17.44
N CYS A 113 -2.99 -13.03 -16.81
CA CYS A 113 -2.50 -12.16 -15.74
C CYS A 113 -2.02 -12.98 -14.53
N LEU A 114 -2.83 -13.92 -14.05
CA LEU A 114 -2.47 -14.74 -12.89
C LEU A 114 -1.31 -15.68 -13.17
N ASP A 115 -1.21 -16.23 -14.39
CA ASP A 115 -0.07 -17.05 -14.80
C ASP A 115 1.23 -16.23 -14.79
N ARG A 116 1.21 -15.00 -15.33
CA ARG A 116 2.34 -14.08 -15.22
C ARG A 116 2.68 -13.76 -13.76
N ALA A 117 1.68 -13.40 -12.94
CA ALA A 117 1.90 -13.08 -11.53
C ALA A 117 2.44 -14.28 -10.73
N ALA A 118 2.03 -15.51 -11.08
CA ALA A 118 2.55 -16.74 -10.49
C ALA A 118 4.02 -16.97 -10.89
N ASP A 119 4.33 -16.82 -12.19
CA ASP A 119 5.68 -16.96 -12.72
C ASP A 119 6.64 -15.94 -12.10
N GLU A 120 6.20 -14.69 -11.99
CA GLU A 120 6.96 -13.63 -11.35
C GLU A 120 7.27 -13.96 -9.89
N ARG A 121 6.28 -14.42 -9.12
CA ARG A 121 6.46 -14.85 -7.73
C ARG A 121 7.41 -16.04 -7.63
N ASP A 122 7.16 -17.10 -8.41
CA ASP A 122 7.88 -18.38 -8.29
C ASP A 122 9.36 -18.26 -8.65
N HIS A 123 9.69 -17.31 -9.53
CA HIS A 123 11.05 -17.04 -9.97
C HIS A 123 11.66 -15.78 -9.36
N GLY A 124 10.95 -15.08 -8.47
CA GLY A 124 11.42 -13.83 -7.85
C GLY A 124 11.67 -12.71 -8.86
N ILE A 125 10.92 -12.68 -9.96
CA ILE A 125 11.04 -11.66 -10.99
C ILE A 125 10.39 -10.37 -10.49
N ARG A 126 11.19 -9.33 -10.37
CA ARG A 126 10.73 -7.98 -10.04
C ARG A 126 10.51 -7.20 -11.34
N PRO A 127 9.25 -6.99 -11.77
CA PRO A 127 8.99 -6.25 -12.99
C PRO A 127 9.45 -4.80 -12.84
N GLU A 128 9.89 -4.19 -13.94
CA GLU A 128 10.22 -2.77 -13.98
C GLU A 128 8.96 -1.93 -13.74
N ILE A 129 9.09 -0.89 -12.92
CA ILE A 129 8.00 0.05 -12.60
C ILE A 129 8.30 1.45 -13.11
N GLU A 130 7.25 2.24 -13.33
CA GLU A 130 7.38 3.66 -13.60
C GLU A 130 8.13 4.35 -12.44
N PRO A 131 8.88 5.44 -12.70
CA PRO A 131 9.62 6.13 -11.66
C PRO A 131 8.76 6.52 -10.45
N GLY A 132 9.30 6.27 -9.27
CA GLY A 132 8.72 6.61 -7.97
C GLY A 132 8.42 8.10 -7.76
N PRO A 133 7.75 8.47 -6.65
CA PRO A 133 7.54 9.88 -6.32
C PRO A 133 8.90 10.58 -6.09
N GLU A 134 9.10 11.75 -6.72
CA GLU A 134 10.38 12.49 -6.75
C GLU A 134 10.99 12.79 -5.36
N ASN A 135 10.16 12.77 -4.31
CA ASN A 135 10.52 13.10 -2.94
C ASN A 135 10.26 11.97 -1.93
N PHE A 136 10.39 10.70 -2.34
CA PHE A 136 10.09 9.56 -1.45
C PHE A 136 10.69 9.67 -0.04
N ASN A 137 11.94 10.12 0.05
CA ASN A 137 12.66 10.22 1.32
C ASN A 137 12.04 11.22 2.32
N SER A 138 11.24 12.17 1.83
CA SER A 138 10.55 13.15 2.67
C SER A 138 9.33 12.61 3.41
N PHE A 139 8.83 11.41 3.04
CA PHE A 139 7.68 10.80 3.70
C PHE A 139 8.09 10.04 4.96
N ASP A 140 7.39 10.27 6.07
CA ASP A 140 7.63 9.58 7.33
C ASP A 140 6.77 8.32 7.46
N ILE A 141 5.56 8.39 6.88
CA ILE A 141 4.53 7.36 6.97
C ILE A 141 4.15 6.94 5.55
N VAL A 142 4.19 5.63 5.30
CA VAL A 142 3.81 5.03 4.01
C VAL A 142 2.66 4.06 4.24
N PHE A 143 1.46 4.43 3.78
CA PHE A 143 0.40 3.46 3.54
C PHE A 143 0.72 2.71 2.25
N LEU A 144 0.83 1.38 2.33
CA LEU A 144 1.20 0.53 1.19
C LEU A 144 0.09 -0.44 0.83
N GLY A 145 -0.54 -0.19 -0.32
CA GLY A 145 -1.75 -0.85 -0.78
C GLY A 145 -1.53 -1.90 -1.84
N TYR A 146 -2.18 -3.05 -1.74
CA TYR A 146 -2.12 -4.08 -2.78
C TYR A 146 -3.25 -5.11 -2.70
N PRO A 147 -3.62 -5.76 -3.81
CA PRO A 147 -4.44 -6.96 -3.75
C PRO A 147 -3.64 -8.14 -3.19
N ASN A 148 -4.30 -9.08 -2.51
CA ASN A 148 -3.71 -10.39 -2.26
C ASN A 148 -3.64 -11.14 -3.60
N TRP A 149 -2.42 -11.31 -4.11
CA TRP A 149 -2.14 -12.15 -5.27
C TRP A 149 -1.38 -13.36 -4.79
N TRP A 150 -1.93 -14.54 -5.07
CA TRP A 150 -1.23 -15.79 -4.83
C TRP A 150 -0.77 -15.99 -3.37
N TYR A 151 -1.58 -15.51 -2.41
CA TYR A 151 -1.32 -15.55 -0.96
C TYR A 151 -0.19 -14.62 -0.48
N SER A 152 0.24 -13.68 -1.34
CA SER A 152 1.25 -12.66 -1.04
C SER A 152 0.92 -11.30 -1.70
N LEU A 153 1.87 -10.36 -1.69
CA LEU A 153 1.82 -9.11 -2.44
C LEU A 153 2.28 -9.32 -3.91
N PRO A 154 1.82 -8.49 -4.86
CA PRO A 154 2.34 -8.51 -6.23
C PRO A 154 3.84 -8.18 -6.30
N MET A 155 4.58 -8.80 -7.22
CA MET A 155 6.02 -8.54 -7.38
C MET A 155 6.34 -7.08 -7.76
N ALA A 156 5.41 -6.36 -8.40
CA ALA A 156 5.56 -4.93 -8.65
C ALA A 156 5.64 -4.10 -7.35
N VAL A 157 5.00 -4.56 -6.26
CA VAL A 157 5.12 -3.93 -4.94
C VAL A 157 6.48 -4.25 -4.33
N GLU A 158 7.04 -5.45 -4.56
CA GLU A 158 8.42 -5.73 -4.19
C GLU A 158 9.41 -4.82 -4.95
N SER A 159 9.20 -4.59 -6.25
CA SER A 159 10.00 -3.64 -7.03
C SER A 159 9.97 -2.26 -6.36
N PHE A 160 8.78 -1.78 -5.99
CA PHE A 160 8.62 -0.51 -5.31
C PHE A 160 9.38 -0.44 -3.98
N VAL A 161 9.30 -1.49 -3.15
CA VAL A 161 10.04 -1.54 -1.88
C VAL A 161 11.55 -1.59 -2.11
N ALA A 162 12.01 -2.31 -3.14
CA ALA A 162 13.42 -2.43 -3.48
C ALA A 162 14.04 -1.15 -4.07
N GLU A 163 13.24 -0.32 -4.75
CA GLU A 163 13.70 0.92 -5.40
C GLU A 163 13.75 2.12 -4.45
N HIS A 164 13.19 2.01 -3.24
CA HIS A 164 13.04 3.13 -2.32
C HIS A 164 13.62 2.82 -0.93
N ASP A 165 14.15 3.83 -0.27
CA ASP A 165 14.72 3.68 1.07
C ASP A 165 13.63 3.82 2.15
N PHE A 166 13.23 2.69 2.74
CA PHE A 166 12.24 2.64 3.83
C PHE A 166 12.83 2.82 5.24
N SER A 167 14.13 3.06 5.35
CA SER A 167 14.82 3.14 6.65
C SER A 167 14.21 4.21 7.55
N GLY A 168 13.93 3.84 8.81
CA GLY A 168 13.31 4.72 9.81
C GLY A 168 11.85 5.15 9.51
N LYS A 169 11.22 4.67 8.43
CA LYS A 169 9.82 5.01 8.10
C LYS A 169 8.84 4.13 8.86
N THR A 170 7.59 4.60 8.98
CA THR A 170 6.47 3.78 9.45
C THR A 170 5.63 3.30 8.27
N VAL A 171 5.45 1.98 8.13
CA VAL A 171 4.66 1.36 7.05
C VAL A 171 3.34 0.82 7.60
N ILE A 172 2.24 1.18 6.94
CA ILE A 172 0.89 0.69 7.23
C ILE A 172 0.38 -0.04 5.99
N PRO A 173 0.48 -1.39 5.94
CA PRO A 173 -0.02 -2.14 4.81
C PRO A 173 -1.55 -2.10 4.75
N PHE A 174 -2.12 -2.04 3.56
CA PHE A 174 -3.53 -2.29 3.35
C PHE A 174 -3.75 -3.25 2.20
N CYS A 175 -4.57 -4.27 2.42
CA CYS A 175 -4.74 -5.37 1.48
C CYS A 175 -6.20 -5.53 1.12
N THR A 176 -6.49 -5.59 -0.17
CA THR A 176 -7.81 -6.01 -0.66
C THR A 176 -7.75 -7.49 -0.99
N HIS A 177 -8.56 -8.30 -0.33
CA HIS A 177 -8.56 -9.75 -0.43
C HIS A 177 -9.98 -10.32 -0.50
N GLY A 178 -10.12 -11.46 -1.16
CA GLY A 178 -11.34 -12.24 -1.13
C GLY A 178 -11.38 -13.04 0.17
N THR A 179 -11.57 -14.35 0.07
CA THR A 179 -11.57 -15.25 1.23
C THR A 179 -10.17 -15.56 1.78
N GLY A 180 -9.10 -15.18 1.07
CA GLY A 180 -7.72 -15.51 1.42
C GLY A 180 -7.13 -14.69 2.59
N GLY A 181 -7.79 -13.60 3.01
CA GLY A 181 -7.27 -12.72 4.05
C GLY A 181 -5.92 -12.10 3.69
N LEU A 182 -5.13 -11.77 4.70
CA LEU A 182 -3.77 -11.24 4.55
C LEU A 182 -2.72 -12.32 4.21
N ALA A 183 -3.07 -13.59 4.38
CA ALA A 183 -2.21 -14.74 4.08
C ALA A 183 -0.73 -14.54 4.52
N ARG A 184 0.23 -14.74 3.62
CA ARG A 184 1.66 -14.60 3.89
C ARG A 184 2.21 -13.20 3.53
N SER A 185 1.39 -12.32 2.96
CA SER A 185 1.85 -11.04 2.41
C SER A 185 2.54 -10.14 3.43
N LEU A 186 2.12 -10.18 4.70
CA LEU A 186 2.79 -9.40 5.76
C LEU A 186 4.18 -9.92 6.10
N ILE A 187 4.35 -11.25 6.10
CA ILE A 187 5.64 -11.87 6.39
C ILE A 187 6.60 -11.55 5.26
N ASP A 188 6.13 -11.65 4.02
CA ASP A 188 6.92 -11.33 2.83
C ASP A 188 7.27 -9.84 2.79
N LEU A 189 6.32 -8.95 3.13
CA LEU A 189 6.59 -7.51 3.25
C LEU A 189 7.60 -7.19 4.36
N GLU A 190 7.44 -7.77 5.56
CA GLU A 190 8.35 -7.56 6.68
C GLU A 190 9.78 -7.98 6.31
N ALA A 191 9.95 -9.06 5.56
CA ALA A 191 11.26 -9.53 5.09
C ALA A 191 11.92 -8.61 4.05
N LEU A 192 11.17 -7.72 3.40
CA LEU A 192 11.68 -6.74 2.42
C LEU A 192 12.05 -5.41 3.07
N LEU A 193 11.51 -5.11 4.26
CA LEU A 193 11.72 -3.84 4.92
C LEU A 193 13.02 -3.83 5.74
N PRO A 194 13.71 -2.67 5.85
CA PRO A 194 14.86 -2.51 6.73
C PRO A 194 14.51 -2.80 8.21
N GLU A 195 15.50 -3.24 9.01
CA GLU A 195 15.30 -3.56 10.43
C GLU A 195 14.83 -2.37 11.27
N ASP A 196 15.18 -1.14 10.88
CA ASP A 196 14.79 0.09 11.56
C ASP A 196 13.47 0.68 11.03
N CYS A 197 12.81 0.00 10.08
CA CYS A 197 11.47 0.33 9.61
C CYS A 197 10.41 -0.17 10.60
N THR A 198 9.42 0.65 10.90
CA THR A 198 8.31 0.27 11.79
C THR A 198 7.12 -0.22 10.99
N LEU A 199 6.81 -1.52 11.06
CA LEU A 199 5.62 -2.10 10.43
C LEU A 199 4.43 -2.11 11.40
N LEU A 200 3.35 -1.41 11.05
CA LEU A 200 2.10 -1.40 11.83
C LEU A 200 1.11 -2.45 11.34
N LYS A 201 0.05 -2.65 12.14
CA LYS A 201 -1.02 -3.59 11.81
C LYS A 201 -1.65 -3.23 10.46
N PRO A 202 -1.91 -4.22 9.59
CA PRO A 202 -2.56 -3.98 8.32
C PRO A 202 -4.03 -3.60 8.44
N ILE A 203 -4.52 -2.97 7.38
CA ILE A 203 -5.94 -2.80 7.10
C ILE A 203 -6.32 -3.82 6.01
N GLY A 204 -7.05 -4.88 6.35
CA GLY A 204 -7.51 -5.91 5.40
C GLY A 204 -9.00 -5.77 5.09
N ILE A 205 -9.39 -5.87 3.82
CA ILE A 205 -10.80 -5.92 3.38
C ILE A 205 -10.99 -7.00 2.33
#